data_AF-A0A6B2CJD7-F1
#
_entry.id   AF-A0A6B2CJD7-F1
#
_cell.length_a   1.000
_cell.length_b   1.000
_cell.length_c   1.000
_cell.angle_alpha   90.00
_cell.angle_beta   90.00
_cell.angle_gamma   90.00
#
_symmetry.space_group_name_H-M   'P 1'
#
loop_
_entity.id
_entity.type
_entity.pdbx_description
1 polymer ?
#
loop_
_entity_poly.entity_id
_entity_poly.type
_entity_poly.pdbx_seq_one_letter_code
_entity_poly.pdbx_strand_id
1 'polypeptide(L)'
;MVRVLVAGHSGLDKHRWINSISSYANGKVGRVMALDFDSMLSNSMPYFLDSYLEKQRNKWYETVNQLLNRIDREQPEHVIVSMHLTYFRHNTYWSLIDANALKEFKFDMVITLIDDAYSVWHRISSRESRERHGVYIRLRDVFVWRTVEIMMADMLATVLGIRNYVIAIKHPMETFFKLMFTKLPKAYLSHPISHVRDNGRAIGEINEFARRLRGIVVLFEPTTIDELIIERNWTNGRRTTIDRGDRWPVDNDDSEYPIELREDEVMEVTARNPVTRRSLIQDQIMRRDFRYIEQSDMVIAYRPRYGGTLSRGVFSEVTIAVNMGKPVYVYWPPEDGDIAENPFEYVHEYFSDAEELLGFLRSQVSTQ
;
A
#
# COMPACT_ATOMS: atom_id res chain seq x y z
N MET A 1 22.19 -11.03 -4.28
CA MET A 1 21.99 -9.63 -4.71
C MET A 1 20.51 -9.43 -5.01
N VAL A 2 19.94 -8.32 -4.53
CA VAL A 2 18.54 -7.94 -4.74
C VAL A 2 18.54 -6.47 -5.19
N ARG A 3 17.83 -6.16 -6.27
CA ARG A 3 17.69 -4.83 -6.84
C ARG A 3 16.22 -4.48 -6.94
N VAL A 4 15.78 -3.44 -6.22
CA VAL A 4 14.36 -3.10 -6.12
C VAL A 4 14.13 -1.68 -6.62
N LEU A 5 13.14 -1.52 -7.49
CA LEU A 5 12.58 -0.23 -7.85
C LEU A 5 11.41 0.08 -6.92
N VAL A 6 11.45 1.21 -6.23
CA VAL A 6 10.37 1.68 -5.36
C VAL A 6 9.69 2.88 -6.03
N ALA A 7 8.49 2.64 -6.53
CA ALA A 7 7.64 3.63 -7.17
C ALA A 7 6.66 4.26 -6.17
N GLY A 8 6.07 5.39 -6.53
CA GLY A 8 5.10 6.08 -5.71
C GLY A 8 5.06 7.56 -6.06
N HIS A 9 3.85 8.14 -6.13
CA HIS A 9 3.64 9.55 -6.45
C HIS A 9 4.16 10.49 -5.34
N SER A 10 4.19 11.79 -5.63
CA SER A 10 4.58 12.82 -4.65
C SER A 10 3.66 12.82 -3.45
N GLY A 11 4.21 13.15 -2.28
CA GLY A 11 3.47 13.22 -1.03
C GLY A 11 3.44 11.93 -0.22
N LEU A 12 4.14 10.87 -0.63
CA LEU A 12 4.31 9.61 0.12
C LEU A 12 5.52 9.60 1.08
N ASP A 13 6.21 10.72 1.32
CA ASP A 13 7.45 10.78 2.14
C ASP A 13 8.45 9.62 1.89
N LYS A 14 8.69 9.33 0.60
CA LYS A 14 9.58 8.22 0.20
C LYS A 14 11.00 8.38 0.72
N HIS A 15 11.44 9.61 0.97
CA HIS A 15 12.76 9.91 1.54
C HIS A 15 12.90 9.34 2.96
N ARG A 16 11.91 9.55 3.82
CA ARG A 16 11.91 8.93 5.16
C ARG A 16 11.83 7.41 5.07
N TRP A 17 11.00 6.89 4.18
CA TRP A 17 10.83 5.44 4.00
C TRP A 17 12.12 4.77 3.53
N ILE A 18 12.83 5.34 2.54
CA ILE A 18 14.05 4.75 1.99
C ILE A 18 15.18 4.71 3.03
N ASN A 19 15.28 5.74 3.88
CA ASN A 19 16.22 5.76 4.99
C ASN A 19 15.86 4.71 6.06
N SER A 20 14.57 4.56 6.35
CA SER A 20 14.06 3.59 7.33
C SER A 20 14.31 2.15 6.90
N ILE A 21 14.03 1.80 5.65
CA ILE A 21 14.25 0.45 5.14
C ILE A 21 15.74 0.12 4.97
N SER A 22 16.56 1.11 4.57
CA SER A 22 18.01 0.96 4.51
C SER A 22 18.58 0.67 5.90
N SER A 23 18.19 1.44 6.91
CA SER A 23 18.59 1.21 8.31
C SER A 23 18.11 -0.16 8.82
N TYR A 24 16.87 -0.54 8.50
CA TYR A 24 16.31 -1.82 8.94
C TYR A 24 17.00 -3.03 8.30
N ALA A 25 17.44 -2.93 7.04
CA ALA A 25 18.02 -4.01 6.27
C ALA A 25 19.55 -4.13 6.44
N ASN A 26 20.24 -2.99 6.62
CA ASN A 26 21.70 -2.98 6.81
C ASN A 26 22.10 -3.81 8.04
N GLY A 27 23.09 -4.68 7.85
CA GLY A 27 23.56 -5.62 8.87
C GLY A 27 22.75 -6.92 8.97
N LYS A 28 21.54 -6.98 8.40
CA LYS A 28 20.77 -8.24 8.28
C LYS A 28 21.06 -9.00 6.99
N VAL A 29 21.25 -8.27 5.89
CA VAL A 29 21.46 -8.83 4.53
C VAL A 29 22.72 -8.26 3.88
N GLY A 30 23.69 -7.81 4.67
CA GLY A 30 24.88 -7.13 4.16
C GLY A 30 24.63 -5.67 3.82
N ARG A 31 25.43 -5.11 2.89
CA ARG A 31 25.38 -3.70 2.52
C ARG A 31 24.26 -3.41 1.52
N VAL A 32 23.28 -2.62 1.95
CA VAL A 32 22.18 -2.11 1.10
C VAL A 32 22.46 -0.67 0.71
N MET A 33 22.54 -0.43 -0.60
CA MET A 33 22.58 0.92 -1.15
C MET A 33 21.17 1.39 -1.49
N ALA A 34 20.70 2.38 -0.75
CA ALA A 34 19.38 2.98 -0.96
C ALA A 34 19.55 4.38 -1.58
N LEU A 35 18.93 4.60 -2.74
CA LEU A 35 19.12 5.78 -3.58
C LEU A 35 17.77 6.44 -3.86
N ASP A 36 17.66 7.73 -3.55
CA ASP A 36 16.50 8.55 -3.86
C ASP A 36 16.74 9.31 -5.17
N PHE A 37 16.16 8.79 -6.26
CA PHE A 37 16.30 9.35 -7.60
C PHE A 37 15.78 10.78 -7.66
N ASP A 38 14.64 11.05 -7.03
CA ASP A 38 13.93 12.31 -7.14
C ASP A 38 14.74 13.45 -6.50
N SER A 39 15.39 13.16 -5.36
CA SER A 39 16.35 14.07 -4.71
C SER A 39 17.60 14.35 -5.56
N MET A 40 18.06 13.40 -6.37
CA MET A 40 19.19 13.60 -7.30
C MET A 40 18.77 14.32 -8.58
N LEU A 41 17.51 14.14 -9.00
CA LEU A 41 16.95 14.74 -10.20
C LEU A 41 16.86 16.26 -10.06
N SER A 42 16.30 16.74 -8.94
CA SER A 42 16.18 18.16 -8.66
C SER A 42 15.99 18.47 -7.18
N ASN A 43 16.75 19.44 -6.66
CA ASN A 43 16.53 20.03 -5.34
C ASN A 43 15.26 20.89 -5.27
N SER A 44 14.69 21.25 -6.42
CA SER A 44 13.42 21.97 -6.50
C SER A 44 12.55 21.38 -7.61
N MET A 45 11.76 20.37 -7.24
CA MET A 45 10.89 19.67 -8.18
C MET A 45 9.88 20.60 -8.89
N PRO A 46 9.21 21.57 -8.23
CA PRO A 46 8.25 22.45 -8.92
C PRO A 46 8.86 23.22 -10.10
N TYR A 47 9.97 23.93 -9.89
CA TYR A 47 10.65 24.65 -10.98
C TYR A 47 11.20 23.72 -12.07
N PHE A 48 11.61 22.49 -11.71
CA PHE A 48 12.02 21.50 -12.69
C PHE A 48 10.85 21.08 -13.59
N LEU A 49 9.68 20.81 -13.00
CA LEU A 49 8.47 20.42 -13.73
C LEU A 49 7.89 21.54 -14.60
N ASP A 50 8.18 22.80 -14.29
CA ASP A 50 7.81 23.97 -15.11
C ASP A 50 8.76 24.20 -16.30
N SER A 51 9.89 23.49 -16.36
CA SER A 51 10.82 23.58 -17.49
C SER A 51 10.34 22.79 -18.70
N TYR A 52 10.87 23.07 -19.88
CA TYR A 52 10.48 22.37 -21.11
C TYR A 52 10.88 20.88 -21.07
N LEU A 53 10.05 20.03 -21.69
CA LEU A 53 10.17 18.56 -21.59
C LEU A 53 11.54 18.00 -22.00
N GLU A 54 12.21 18.60 -22.98
CA GLU A 54 13.54 18.15 -23.41
C GLU A 54 14.59 18.33 -22.30
N LYS A 55 14.57 19.46 -21.56
CA LYS A 55 15.43 19.67 -20.40
C LYS A 55 15.16 18.64 -19.30
N GLN A 56 13.88 18.35 -19.07
CA GLN A 56 13.48 17.34 -18.10
C GLN A 56 14.02 15.96 -18.47
N ARG A 57 13.87 15.56 -19.74
CA ARG A 57 14.38 14.28 -20.27
C ARG A 57 15.90 14.18 -20.18
N ASN A 58 16.63 15.21 -20.62
CA ASN A 58 18.09 15.23 -20.58
C ASN A 58 18.59 15.07 -19.15
N LYS A 59 18.02 15.83 -18.20
CA LYS A 59 18.38 15.75 -16.79
C LYS A 59 18.01 14.39 -16.18
N TRP A 60 16.91 13.78 -16.60
CA TRP A 60 16.52 12.43 -16.20
C TRP A 60 17.57 11.39 -16.62
N TYR A 61 17.99 11.39 -17.90
CA TYR A 61 19.05 10.49 -18.38
C TYR A 61 20.40 10.73 -17.68
N GLU A 62 20.79 11.99 -17.47
CA GLU A 62 21.99 12.32 -16.69
C GLU A 62 21.94 11.69 -15.29
N THR A 63 20.80 11.78 -14.62
CA THR A 63 20.59 11.25 -13.26
C THR A 63 20.63 9.72 -13.25
N VAL A 64 20.02 9.07 -14.25
CA VAL A 64 20.12 7.61 -14.46
C VAL A 64 21.57 7.18 -14.61
N ASN A 65 22.34 7.83 -15.49
CA ASN A 65 23.74 7.51 -15.72
C ASN A 65 24.59 7.73 -14.46
N GLN A 66 24.34 8.79 -13.69
CA GLN A 66 25.01 9.02 -12.42
C GLN A 66 24.74 7.91 -11.40
N LEU A 67 23.50 7.43 -11.31
CA LEU A 67 23.13 6.32 -10.43
C LEU A 67 23.79 5.01 -10.85
N LEU A 68 23.73 4.64 -12.12
CA LEU A 68 24.38 3.44 -12.64
C LEU A 68 25.89 3.47 -12.37
N ASN A 69 26.56 4.58 -12.71
CA ASN A 69 27.99 4.75 -12.42
C ASN A 69 28.32 4.63 -10.93
N ARG A 70 27.45 5.13 -10.06
CA ARG A 70 27.63 5.01 -8.61
C ARG A 70 27.48 3.56 -8.14
N ILE A 71 26.45 2.84 -8.62
CA ILE A 71 26.22 1.43 -8.32
C ILE A 71 27.42 0.61 -8.80
N ASP A 72 27.91 0.84 -10.02
CA ASP A 72 29.04 0.13 -10.60
C ASP A 72 30.36 0.41 -9.89
N ARG A 73 30.59 1.66 -9.44
CA ARG A 73 31.80 2.01 -8.69
C ARG A 73 31.80 1.40 -7.29
N GLU A 74 30.66 1.46 -6.61
CA GLU A 74 30.56 1.05 -5.22
C GLU A 74 30.32 -0.46 -5.06
N GLN A 75 29.78 -1.15 -6.06
CA GLN A 75 29.48 -2.60 -6.04
C GLN A 75 28.74 -3.03 -4.76
N PRO A 76 27.55 -2.46 -4.46
CA PRO A 76 26.77 -2.88 -3.28
C PRO A 76 26.19 -4.29 -3.46
N GLU A 77 25.98 -5.00 -2.35
CA GLU A 77 25.35 -6.34 -2.37
C GLU A 77 23.87 -6.27 -2.78
N HIS A 78 23.20 -5.18 -2.40
CA HIS A 78 21.79 -4.92 -2.68
C HIS A 78 21.57 -3.45 -3.03
N VAL A 79 20.59 -3.18 -3.90
CA VAL A 79 20.24 -1.84 -4.36
C VAL A 79 18.74 -1.60 -4.20
N ILE A 80 18.36 -0.46 -3.66
CA ILE A 80 16.98 0.03 -3.63
C ILE A 80 16.99 1.41 -4.26
N VAL A 81 16.24 1.61 -5.35
CA VAL A 81 16.10 2.92 -6.01
C VAL A 81 14.66 3.39 -5.85
N SER A 82 14.44 4.52 -5.19
CA SER A 82 13.14 5.19 -5.12
C SER A 82 13.01 6.22 -6.22
N MET A 83 11.90 6.25 -6.96
CA MET A 83 11.60 7.31 -7.94
C MET A 83 10.11 7.53 -8.14
N HIS A 84 9.71 8.71 -8.60
CA HIS A 84 8.38 8.94 -9.18
C HIS A 84 8.33 8.39 -10.60
N LEU A 85 7.31 7.59 -10.93
CA LEU A 85 7.06 7.18 -12.31
C LEU A 85 6.22 8.19 -13.07
N THR A 86 5.36 8.93 -12.35
CA THR A 86 4.48 9.95 -12.90
C THR A 86 4.61 11.26 -12.14
N TYR A 87 4.51 12.36 -12.88
CA TYR A 87 4.54 13.71 -12.36
C TYR A 87 3.19 14.38 -12.58
N PHE A 88 2.83 15.27 -11.66
CA PHE A 88 1.60 16.07 -11.74
C PHE A 88 1.93 17.54 -11.55
N ARG A 89 1.46 18.37 -12.47
CA ARG A 89 1.47 19.84 -12.37
C ARG A 89 0.41 20.42 -13.30
N HIS A 90 -0.20 21.55 -12.90
CA HIS A 90 -1.20 22.26 -13.70
C HIS A 90 -2.29 21.32 -14.28
N ASN A 91 -2.84 20.44 -13.43
CA ASN A 91 -3.86 19.45 -13.78
C ASN A 91 -3.47 18.46 -14.89
N THR A 92 -2.17 18.31 -15.16
CA THR A 92 -1.64 17.41 -16.19
C THR A 92 -0.74 16.35 -15.56
N TYR A 93 -0.87 15.12 -16.06
CA TYR A 93 -0.02 13.98 -15.70
C TYR A 93 0.90 13.64 -16.87
N TRP A 94 2.18 13.39 -16.59
CA TRP A 94 3.12 12.87 -17.57
C TRP A 94 4.18 11.99 -16.92
N SER A 95 4.91 11.25 -17.74
CA SER A 95 6.04 10.42 -17.32
C SER A 95 7.29 10.79 -18.10
N LEU A 96 8.43 10.73 -17.41
CA LEU A 96 9.77 10.87 -18.01
C LEU A 96 10.48 9.52 -18.19
N ILE A 97 9.84 8.42 -17.77
CA ILE A 97 10.47 7.11 -17.67
C ILE A 97 10.77 6.55 -19.06
N ASP A 98 12.04 6.17 -19.25
CA ASP A 98 12.46 5.28 -20.34
C ASP A 98 12.77 3.89 -19.79
N ALA A 99 11.93 2.91 -20.16
CA ALA A 99 12.10 1.53 -19.74
C ALA A 99 13.41 0.90 -20.23
N ASN A 100 13.97 1.32 -21.38
CA ASN A 100 15.24 0.78 -21.86
C ASN A 100 16.41 1.21 -20.97
N ALA A 101 16.43 2.47 -20.53
CA ALA A 101 17.42 2.94 -19.56
C ALA A 101 17.28 2.21 -18.21
N LEU A 102 16.04 1.89 -17.80
CA LEU A 102 15.80 1.15 -16.56
C LEU A 102 16.17 -0.33 -16.63
N LYS A 103 16.25 -0.96 -17.82
CA LYS A 103 16.72 -2.35 -17.97
C LYS A 103 18.14 -2.56 -17.48
N GLU A 104 19.01 -1.55 -17.59
CA GLU A 104 20.40 -1.61 -17.15
C GLU A 104 20.55 -1.81 -15.63
N PHE A 105 19.57 -1.35 -14.85
CA PHE A 105 19.55 -1.57 -13.40
C PHE A 105 19.31 -3.04 -13.05
N LYS A 106 18.68 -3.83 -13.93
CA LYS A 106 18.33 -5.24 -13.68
C LYS A 106 17.57 -5.41 -12.36
N PHE A 107 16.50 -4.64 -12.18
CA PHE A 107 15.62 -4.78 -11.02
C PHE A 107 14.99 -6.17 -10.99
N ASP A 108 14.86 -6.76 -9.80
CA ASP A 108 14.21 -8.05 -9.57
C ASP A 108 12.69 -7.89 -9.32
N MET A 109 12.28 -6.71 -8.84
CA MET A 109 10.88 -6.36 -8.59
C MET A 109 10.66 -4.85 -8.55
N VAL A 110 9.41 -4.46 -8.74
CA VAL A 110 8.90 -3.12 -8.44
C VAL A 110 8.04 -3.18 -7.18
N ILE A 111 8.18 -2.20 -6.30
CA ILE A 111 7.29 -1.97 -5.16
C ILE A 111 6.64 -0.60 -5.36
N THR A 112 5.34 -0.57 -5.62
CA THR A 112 4.58 0.68 -5.70
C THR A 112 3.98 1.02 -4.34
N LEU A 113 4.50 2.08 -3.72
CA LEU A 113 3.99 2.59 -2.46
C LEU A 113 2.67 3.34 -2.68
N ILE A 114 1.72 3.10 -1.79
CA ILE A 114 0.46 3.84 -1.70
C ILE A 114 0.23 4.36 -0.27
N ASP A 115 -0.65 5.32 -0.10
CA ASP A 115 -1.09 5.80 1.22
C ASP A 115 -2.53 6.29 1.12
N ASP A 116 -3.12 6.59 2.28
CA ASP A 116 -4.40 7.28 2.38
C ASP A 116 -4.38 8.58 1.61
N ALA A 117 -5.34 8.74 0.68
CA ALA A 117 -5.43 9.93 -0.14
C ALA A 117 -5.57 11.21 0.70
N TYR A 118 -6.26 11.15 1.84
CA TYR A 118 -6.42 12.29 2.73
C TYR A 118 -5.10 12.66 3.44
N SER A 119 -4.26 11.69 3.81
CA SER A 119 -2.93 11.95 4.41
C SER A 119 -1.99 12.57 3.38
N VAL A 120 -1.98 12.04 2.15
CA VAL A 120 -1.18 12.60 1.04
C VAL A 120 -1.63 14.00 0.69
N TRP A 121 -2.94 14.20 0.51
CA TRP A 121 -3.52 15.51 0.25
C TRP A 121 -3.11 16.51 1.33
N HIS A 122 -3.27 16.16 2.61
CA HIS A 122 -2.91 17.01 3.72
C HIS A 122 -1.42 17.40 3.71
N ARG A 123 -0.52 16.43 3.44
CA ARG A 123 0.93 16.70 3.34
C ARG A 123 1.25 17.65 2.18
N ILE A 124 0.66 17.45 1.01
CA ILE A 124 0.89 18.32 -0.15
C ILE A 124 0.33 19.72 0.12
N SER A 125 -0.94 19.82 0.53
CA SER A 125 -1.60 21.10 0.81
C SER A 125 -0.92 21.89 1.92
N SER A 126 -0.48 21.21 3.00
CA SER A 126 0.26 21.84 4.08
C SER A 126 1.61 22.38 3.61
N ARG A 127 2.35 21.62 2.80
CA ARG A 127 3.62 22.10 2.24
C ARG A 127 3.42 23.31 1.32
N GLU A 128 2.43 23.25 0.43
CA GLU A 128 2.13 24.36 -0.49
C GLU A 128 1.68 25.63 0.23
N SER A 129 0.99 25.50 1.36
CA SER A 129 0.61 26.68 2.18
C SER A 129 1.83 27.44 2.72
N ARG A 130 2.94 26.72 2.98
CA ARG A 130 4.19 27.26 3.52
C ARG A 130 5.11 27.76 2.40
N GLU A 131 5.26 26.97 1.34
CA GLU A 131 6.28 27.20 0.31
C GLU A 131 5.75 27.97 -0.91
N ARG A 132 4.44 27.95 -1.16
CA ARG A 132 3.75 28.72 -2.23
C ARG A 132 4.32 28.50 -3.64
N HIS A 133 4.59 27.25 -3.98
CA HIS A 133 5.09 26.87 -5.31
C HIS A 133 4.00 26.86 -6.40
N GLY A 134 2.74 27.09 -6.03
CA GLY A 134 1.61 27.13 -6.95
C GLY A 134 1.12 25.74 -7.36
N VAL A 135 1.44 24.70 -6.59
CA VAL A 135 0.80 23.39 -6.79
C VAL A 135 -0.61 23.46 -6.22
N TYR A 136 -1.58 23.16 -7.08
CA TYR A 136 -2.98 23.00 -6.70
C TYR A 136 -3.38 21.56 -6.99
N ILE A 137 -3.86 20.86 -5.97
CA ILE A 137 -4.32 19.48 -6.06
C ILE A 137 -5.57 19.32 -5.19
N ARG A 138 -6.61 18.68 -5.73
CA ARG A 138 -7.81 18.32 -4.96
C ARG A 138 -7.69 16.89 -4.44
N LEU A 139 -8.49 16.52 -3.45
CA LEU A 139 -8.50 15.15 -2.91
C LEU A 139 -8.73 14.09 -4.00
N ARG A 140 -9.65 14.34 -4.94
CA ARG A 140 -9.90 13.45 -6.09
C ARG A 140 -8.64 13.24 -6.94
N ASP A 141 -7.84 14.29 -7.16
CA ASP A 141 -6.63 14.19 -7.98
C ASP A 141 -5.61 13.24 -7.33
N VAL A 142 -5.54 13.19 -6.00
CA VAL A 142 -4.66 12.22 -5.29
C VAL A 142 -5.09 10.77 -5.57
N PHE A 143 -6.40 10.48 -5.53
CA PHE A 143 -6.93 9.16 -5.90
C PHE A 143 -6.58 8.78 -7.36
N VAL A 144 -6.72 9.73 -8.27
CA VAL A 144 -6.38 9.54 -9.69
C VAL A 144 -4.88 9.33 -9.86
N TRP A 145 -4.06 10.16 -9.24
CA TRP A 145 -2.60 10.07 -9.31
C TRP A 145 -2.08 8.73 -8.81
N ARG A 146 -2.58 8.25 -7.67
CA ARG A 146 -2.29 6.89 -7.19
C ARG A 146 -2.58 5.83 -8.23
N THR A 147 -3.73 5.93 -8.91
CA THR A 147 -4.14 4.97 -9.95
C THR A 147 -3.21 5.03 -11.16
N VAL A 148 -2.85 6.23 -11.60
CA VAL A 148 -1.94 6.44 -12.74
C VAL A 148 -0.52 5.95 -12.42
N GLU A 149 -0.04 6.17 -11.20
CA GLU A 149 1.26 5.66 -10.74
C GLU A 149 1.30 4.13 -10.73
N ILE A 150 0.27 3.46 -10.16
CA ILE A 150 0.16 2.00 -10.18
C ILE A 150 0.14 1.47 -11.62
N MET A 151 -0.63 2.09 -12.50
CA MET A 151 -0.72 1.70 -13.90
C MET A 151 0.64 1.82 -14.62
N MET A 152 1.38 2.89 -14.38
CA MET A 152 2.72 3.05 -14.95
C MET A 152 3.73 2.06 -14.38
N ALA A 153 3.62 1.73 -13.09
CA ALA A 153 4.46 0.71 -12.47
C ALA A 153 4.17 -0.70 -13.01
N ASP A 154 2.91 -1.06 -13.24
CA ASP A 154 2.51 -2.33 -13.85
C ASP A 154 3.00 -2.43 -15.30
N MET A 155 2.86 -1.36 -16.07
CA MET A 155 3.39 -1.28 -17.44
C MET A 155 4.91 -1.48 -17.44
N LEU A 156 5.63 -0.76 -16.58
CA LEU A 156 7.09 -0.86 -16.47
C LEU A 156 7.52 -2.27 -16.05
N ALA A 157 6.88 -2.85 -15.04
CA ALA A 157 7.16 -4.20 -14.57
C ALA A 157 6.95 -5.24 -15.67
N THR A 158 5.89 -5.08 -16.48
CA THR A 158 5.63 -5.91 -17.67
C THR A 158 6.77 -5.81 -18.69
N VAL A 159 7.24 -4.60 -19.00
CA VAL A 159 8.35 -4.39 -19.95
C VAL A 159 9.68 -4.96 -19.43
N LEU A 160 9.89 -4.91 -18.12
CA LEU A 160 11.08 -5.43 -17.45
C LEU A 160 11.00 -6.94 -17.17
N GLY A 161 9.83 -7.58 -17.36
CA GLY A 161 9.64 -9.01 -17.08
C GLY A 161 9.66 -9.35 -15.58
N ILE A 162 9.29 -8.40 -14.71
CA ILE A 162 9.31 -8.55 -13.26
C ILE A 162 7.93 -8.28 -12.66
N ARG A 163 7.75 -8.58 -11.36
CA ARG A 163 6.49 -8.30 -10.66
C ARG A 163 6.47 -6.90 -10.05
N ASN A 164 5.30 -6.29 -10.05
CA ASN A 164 5.00 -5.08 -9.28
C ASN A 164 4.13 -5.42 -8.05
N TYR A 165 4.64 -5.15 -6.85
CA TYR A 165 3.87 -5.27 -5.61
C TYR A 165 3.33 -3.90 -5.22
N VAL A 166 2.01 -3.80 -5.06
CA VAL A 166 1.38 -2.57 -4.53
C VAL A 166 1.24 -2.74 -3.03
N ILE A 167 1.73 -1.79 -2.23
CA ILE A 167 1.70 -1.92 -0.77
C ILE A 167 1.64 -0.55 -0.11
N ALA A 168 0.81 -0.42 0.92
CA ALA A 168 0.70 0.83 1.66
C ALA A 168 1.94 1.12 2.49
N ILE A 169 2.40 2.37 2.47
CA ILE A 169 3.61 2.83 3.18
C ILE A 169 3.50 2.62 4.70
N LYS A 170 2.28 2.57 5.23
CA LYS A 170 1.96 2.35 6.64
C LYS A 170 2.10 0.91 7.11
N HIS A 171 2.47 -0.04 6.24
CA HIS A 171 2.90 -1.36 6.69
C HIS A 171 4.20 -1.26 7.53
N PRO A 172 4.45 -2.21 8.44
CA PRO A 172 5.73 -2.32 9.14
C PRO A 172 6.94 -2.45 8.20
N MET A 173 8.09 -1.88 8.57
CA MET A 173 9.34 -2.04 7.80
C MET A 173 9.74 -3.51 7.64
N GLU A 174 9.38 -4.34 8.61
CA GLU A 174 9.54 -5.79 8.54
C GLU A 174 8.82 -6.41 7.33
N THR A 175 7.61 -5.96 7.00
CA THR A 175 6.85 -6.46 5.86
C THR A 175 7.59 -6.17 4.55
N PHE A 176 8.09 -4.95 4.38
CA PHE A 176 8.89 -4.56 3.21
C PHE A 176 10.20 -5.35 3.13
N PHE A 177 10.88 -5.53 4.27
CA PHE A 177 12.10 -6.31 4.33
C PHE A 177 11.85 -7.77 3.92
N LYS A 178 10.81 -8.42 4.46
CA LYS A 178 10.46 -9.80 4.11
C LYS A 178 10.07 -9.92 2.65
N LEU A 179 9.32 -8.95 2.12
CA LEU A 179 8.92 -8.92 0.71
C LEU A 179 10.13 -8.90 -0.24
N MET A 180 11.17 -8.12 0.08
CA MET A 180 12.35 -7.95 -0.76
C MET A 180 13.40 -9.07 -0.58
N PHE A 181 13.62 -9.52 0.66
CA PHE A 181 14.80 -10.30 1.02
C PHE A 181 14.51 -11.73 1.48
N THR A 182 13.25 -12.14 1.56
CA THR A 182 12.89 -13.51 1.98
C THR A 182 12.01 -14.20 0.95
N LYS A 183 11.93 -15.53 1.07
CA LYS A 183 11.01 -16.36 0.29
C LYS A 183 9.75 -16.72 1.07
N LEU A 184 9.47 -16.03 2.18
CA LEU A 184 8.29 -16.29 2.98
C LEU A 184 7.03 -16.13 2.11
N PRO A 185 6.02 -16.99 2.30
CA PRO A 185 4.78 -16.87 1.56
C PRO A 185 4.09 -15.57 1.94
N LYS A 186 3.31 -15.06 1.00
CA LYS A 186 2.60 -13.80 1.10
C LYS A 186 1.17 -14.09 1.49
N ALA A 187 0.66 -13.43 2.52
CA ALA A 187 -0.72 -13.62 2.96
C ALA A 187 -1.48 -12.31 2.95
N TYR A 188 -2.74 -12.35 2.55
CA TYR A 188 -3.69 -11.27 2.80
C TYR A 188 -4.51 -11.59 4.05
N LEU A 189 -4.55 -10.65 5.01
CA LEU A 189 -5.40 -10.77 6.19
C LEU A 189 -6.77 -10.17 5.90
N SER A 190 -7.77 -11.03 5.70
CA SER A 190 -9.17 -10.64 5.56
C SER A 190 -9.83 -10.68 6.94
N HIS A 191 -10.37 -9.55 7.40
CA HIS A 191 -11.05 -9.48 8.69
C HIS A 191 -12.14 -8.40 8.70
N PRO A 192 -13.13 -8.45 9.61
CA PRO A 192 -14.10 -7.38 9.73
C PRO A 192 -13.44 -6.07 10.17
N ILE A 193 -13.83 -4.97 9.52
CA ILE A 193 -13.33 -3.61 9.83
C ILE A 193 -14.50 -2.72 10.25
N SER A 194 -15.45 -2.48 9.34
CA SER A 194 -16.49 -1.46 9.53
C SER A 194 -17.40 -1.70 10.74
N HIS A 195 -17.76 -2.95 11.04
CA HIS A 195 -18.67 -3.25 12.14
C HIS A 195 -17.99 -3.32 13.52
N VAL A 196 -16.68 -3.60 13.57
CA VAL A 196 -15.90 -3.71 14.81
C VAL A 196 -15.15 -2.42 15.16
N ARG A 197 -15.21 -1.41 14.30
CA ARG A 197 -14.43 -0.16 14.42
C ARG A 197 -14.64 0.58 15.74
N ASP A 198 -15.81 0.46 16.34
CA ASP A 198 -16.13 1.14 17.61
C ASP A 198 -15.86 0.23 18.83
N ASN A 199 -15.31 -0.97 18.61
CA ASN A 199 -14.99 -1.93 19.64
C ASN A 199 -13.46 -2.03 19.81
N GLY A 200 -12.92 -1.29 20.78
CA GLY A 200 -11.48 -1.26 21.06
C GLY A 200 -10.88 -2.63 21.41
N ARG A 201 -11.68 -3.53 22.02
CA ARG A 201 -11.24 -4.91 22.28
C ARG A 201 -11.07 -5.69 20.98
N ALA A 202 -12.03 -5.61 20.06
CA ALA A 202 -11.95 -6.26 18.76
C ALA A 202 -10.77 -5.76 17.93
N ILE A 203 -10.55 -4.43 17.92
CA ILE A 203 -9.37 -3.83 17.27
C ILE A 203 -8.08 -4.38 17.87
N GLY A 204 -7.98 -4.44 19.20
CA GLY A 204 -6.81 -4.99 19.90
C GLY A 204 -6.54 -6.45 19.56
N GLU A 205 -7.58 -7.29 19.56
CA GLU A 205 -7.48 -8.71 19.20
C GLU A 205 -7.02 -8.91 17.75
N ILE A 206 -7.60 -8.16 16.81
CA ILE A 206 -7.23 -8.23 15.38
C ILE A 206 -5.79 -7.76 15.16
N ASN A 207 -5.39 -6.64 15.76
CA ASN A 207 -4.04 -6.11 15.63
C ASN A 207 -3.00 -7.04 16.26
N GLU A 208 -3.32 -7.67 17.39
CA GLU A 208 -2.45 -8.67 18.01
C GLU A 208 -2.31 -9.91 17.13
N PHE A 209 -3.41 -10.41 16.54
CA PHE A 209 -3.34 -11.51 15.59
C PHE A 209 -2.49 -11.15 14.36
N ALA A 210 -2.70 -9.97 13.78
CA ALA A 210 -1.90 -9.47 12.66
C ALA A 210 -0.41 -9.39 13.01
N ARG A 211 -0.07 -8.86 14.19
CA ARG A 211 1.31 -8.79 14.70
C ARG A 211 1.96 -10.16 14.78
N ARG A 212 1.24 -11.17 15.28
CA ARG A 212 1.75 -12.54 15.38
C ARG A 212 1.92 -13.19 14.00
N LEU A 213 0.98 -12.93 13.09
CA LEU A 213 1.01 -13.43 11.73
C LEU A 213 2.14 -12.82 10.90
N ARG A 214 2.45 -11.53 11.08
CA ARG A 214 3.65 -10.89 10.49
C ARG A 214 4.92 -11.65 10.81
N GLY A 215 5.01 -12.32 11.96
CA GLY A 215 6.16 -13.16 12.34
C GLY A 215 6.36 -14.40 11.44
N ILE A 216 5.34 -14.83 10.71
CA ILE A 216 5.31 -16.09 9.95
C ILE A 216 5.36 -15.85 8.44
N VAL A 217 4.70 -14.80 7.95
CA VAL A 217 4.48 -14.54 6.52
C VAL A 217 4.80 -13.09 6.13
N VAL A 218 4.85 -12.80 4.83
CA VAL A 218 4.75 -11.41 4.33
C VAL A 218 3.27 -11.02 4.35
N LEU A 219 2.88 -10.15 5.29
CA LEU A 219 1.47 -9.84 5.52
C LEU A 219 1.03 -8.56 4.78
N PHE A 220 -0.01 -8.67 3.97
CA PHE A 220 -0.77 -7.55 3.42
C PHE A 220 -2.00 -7.29 4.27
N GLU A 221 -2.11 -6.07 4.79
CA GLU A 221 -3.12 -5.67 5.76
C GLU A 221 -4.01 -4.57 5.17
N PRO A 222 -5.33 -4.79 5.01
CA PRO A 222 -6.23 -3.80 4.41
C PRO A 222 -6.33 -2.52 5.26
N THR A 223 -6.18 -2.64 6.58
CA THR A 223 -6.28 -1.53 7.55
C THR A 223 -5.13 -0.52 7.47
N THR A 224 -4.09 -0.80 6.67
CA THR A 224 -3.03 0.17 6.38
C THR A 224 -3.49 1.32 5.48
N ILE A 225 -4.66 1.18 4.84
CA ILE A 225 -5.37 2.27 4.15
C ILE A 225 -6.81 2.30 4.68
N ASP A 226 -7.27 3.45 5.12
CA ASP A 226 -8.54 3.64 5.82
C ASP A 226 -9.34 4.83 5.28
N GLU A 227 -9.65 4.82 3.99
CA GLU A 227 -10.30 5.95 3.31
C GLU A 227 -11.82 5.99 3.52
N LEU A 228 -12.41 4.88 3.98
CA LEU A 228 -13.85 4.80 4.25
C LEU A 228 -14.27 5.71 5.41
N ILE A 229 -13.33 6.13 6.28
CA ILE A 229 -13.58 7.11 7.34
C ILE A 229 -14.12 8.42 6.80
N ILE A 230 -13.74 8.82 5.57
CA ILE A 230 -14.27 10.04 4.92
C ILE A 230 -15.79 9.88 4.72
N GLU A 231 -16.22 8.78 4.10
CA GLU A 231 -17.64 8.52 3.84
C GLU A 231 -18.43 8.32 5.14
N ARG A 232 -17.83 7.66 6.13
CA ARG A 232 -18.43 7.43 7.46
C ARG A 232 -18.62 8.76 8.21
N ASN A 233 -17.59 9.59 8.30
CA ASN A 233 -17.63 10.90 8.96
C ASN A 233 -18.64 11.83 8.27
N TRP A 234 -18.66 11.82 6.94
CA TRP A 234 -19.62 12.58 6.15
C TRP A 234 -21.06 12.14 6.39
N THR A 235 -21.33 10.83 6.43
CA THR A 235 -22.68 10.29 6.60
C THR A 235 -23.20 10.45 8.03
N ASN A 236 -22.32 10.34 9.05
CA ASN A 236 -22.71 10.36 10.46
C ASN A 236 -22.85 11.77 11.06
N GLY A 237 -22.54 12.83 10.33
CA GLY A 237 -22.66 14.19 10.84
C GLY A 237 -22.13 15.29 9.93
N ARG A 238 -21.91 15.01 8.63
CA ARG A 238 -21.24 15.93 7.69
C ARG A 238 -19.89 16.45 8.20
N ARG A 239 -19.17 15.61 8.97
CA ARG A 239 -17.87 15.95 9.51
C ARG A 239 -16.81 15.84 8.41
N THR A 240 -16.07 16.92 8.18
CA THR A 240 -14.94 17.02 7.25
C THR A 240 -13.59 16.79 7.93
N THR A 241 -13.56 16.88 9.26
CA THR A 241 -12.40 16.58 10.08
C THR A 241 -12.20 15.07 10.23
N ILE A 242 -10.94 14.63 10.17
CA ILE A 242 -10.50 13.29 10.54
C ILE A 242 -9.58 13.41 11.75
N ASP A 243 -9.99 12.80 12.86
CA ASP A 243 -9.18 12.72 14.07
C ASP A 243 -8.36 11.43 14.10
N ARG A 244 -7.27 11.40 14.89
CA ARG A 244 -6.44 10.19 15.05
C ARG A 244 -7.27 8.99 15.52
N GLY A 245 -8.28 9.22 16.37
CA GLY A 245 -9.15 8.17 16.90
C GLY A 245 -10.16 7.61 15.89
N ASP A 246 -10.40 8.28 14.76
CA ASP A 246 -11.29 7.77 13.71
C ASP A 246 -10.64 6.64 12.91
N ARG A 247 -9.31 6.71 12.79
CA ARG A 247 -8.50 5.82 11.98
C ARG A 247 -8.21 4.52 12.71
N TRP A 248 -8.22 3.40 11.97
CA TRP A 248 -7.70 2.14 12.46
C TRP A 248 -6.23 2.27 12.92
N PRO A 249 -5.89 1.90 14.16
CA PRO A 249 -4.53 2.05 14.67
C PRO A 249 -3.56 1.11 13.95
N VAL A 250 -2.49 1.68 13.41
CA VAL A 250 -1.38 0.97 12.75
C VAL A 250 -0.05 1.48 13.29
N ASP A 251 0.98 0.64 13.26
CA ASP A 251 2.27 0.92 13.90
C ASP A 251 3.03 2.09 13.23
N ASN A 252 2.83 2.27 11.92
CA ASN A 252 3.55 3.25 11.11
C ASN A 252 2.63 4.32 10.52
N ASP A 253 1.83 4.99 11.35
CA ASP A 253 1.08 6.19 10.92
C ASP A 253 1.73 7.49 11.42
N ASP A 254 2.38 8.19 10.49
CA ASP A 254 3.03 9.48 10.73
C ASP A 254 2.18 10.70 10.30
N SER A 255 0.91 10.48 10.01
CA SER A 255 0.01 11.58 9.63
C SER A 255 -0.14 12.59 10.76
N GLU A 256 -0.14 13.87 10.40
CA GLU A 256 -0.44 15.00 11.28
C GLU A 256 -1.97 15.14 11.39
N TYR A 257 -2.53 14.87 12.58
CA TYR A 257 -3.96 15.02 12.89
C TYR A 257 -4.20 16.24 13.79
N PRO A 258 -5.41 16.83 13.79
CA PRO A 258 -6.54 16.51 12.91
C PRO A 258 -6.30 16.93 11.46
N ILE A 259 -6.91 16.19 10.51
CA ILE A 259 -6.88 16.54 9.09
C ILE A 259 -8.22 17.14 8.72
N GLU A 260 -8.21 18.41 8.31
CA GLU A 260 -9.41 19.14 7.89
C GLU A 260 -9.56 19.07 6.36
N LEU A 261 -10.57 18.34 5.89
CA LEU A 261 -10.90 18.26 4.47
C LEU A 261 -11.84 19.38 4.05
N ARG A 262 -11.89 19.69 2.75
CA ARG A 262 -12.86 20.64 2.20
C ARG A 262 -14.18 19.94 1.91
N GLU A 263 -15.29 20.58 2.25
CA GLU A 263 -16.63 20.02 2.07
C GLU A 263 -16.91 19.61 0.61
N ASP A 264 -16.57 20.48 -0.35
CA ASP A 264 -16.78 20.22 -1.77
C ASP A 264 -15.95 19.03 -2.29
N GLU A 265 -14.73 18.85 -1.77
CA GLU A 265 -13.88 17.71 -2.11
C GLU A 265 -14.38 16.40 -1.48
N VAL A 266 -14.88 16.45 -0.24
CA VAL A 266 -15.53 15.30 0.41
C VAL A 266 -16.77 14.87 -0.37
N MET A 267 -17.62 15.82 -0.75
CA MET A 267 -18.79 15.55 -1.58
C MET A 267 -18.41 14.90 -2.90
N GLU A 268 -17.33 15.37 -3.55
CA GLU A 268 -16.87 14.83 -4.82
C GLU A 268 -16.40 13.37 -4.72
N VAL A 269 -15.63 13.00 -3.70
CA VAL A 269 -15.09 11.64 -3.56
C VAL A 269 -16.10 10.65 -2.96
N THR A 270 -17.10 11.14 -2.23
CA THR A 270 -18.18 10.33 -1.66
C THR A 270 -19.40 10.21 -2.57
N ALA A 271 -19.48 11.01 -3.65
CA ALA A 271 -20.55 10.92 -4.63
C ALA A 271 -20.64 9.51 -5.24
N ARG A 272 -21.86 8.93 -5.19
CA ARG A 272 -22.11 7.58 -5.71
C ARG A 272 -22.33 7.59 -7.21
N ASN A 273 -21.69 6.67 -7.90
CA ASN A 273 -21.97 6.38 -9.30
C ASN A 273 -23.45 5.94 -9.46
N PRO A 274 -24.19 6.47 -10.46
CA PRO A 274 -25.63 6.19 -10.62
C PRO A 274 -25.93 4.72 -10.96
N VAL A 275 -24.97 4.00 -11.55
CA VAL A 275 -25.10 2.60 -11.97
C VAL A 275 -24.60 1.67 -10.88
N THR A 276 -23.33 1.80 -10.49
CA THR A 276 -22.71 0.86 -9.51
C THR A 276 -23.10 1.16 -8.06
N ARG A 277 -23.68 2.34 -7.80
CA ARG A 277 -24.01 2.85 -6.46
C ARG A 277 -22.81 2.97 -5.52
N ARG A 278 -21.58 2.87 -6.04
CA ARG A 278 -20.34 3.00 -5.28
C ARG A 278 -19.74 4.38 -5.42
N SER A 279 -19.11 4.86 -4.35
CA SER A 279 -18.28 6.06 -4.34
C SER A 279 -16.89 5.78 -4.95
N LEU A 280 -16.14 6.84 -5.28
CA LEU A 280 -14.74 6.70 -5.71
C LEU A 280 -13.92 5.95 -4.65
N ILE A 281 -14.16 6.26 -3.37
CA ILE A 281 -13.52 5.60 -2.23
C ILE A 281 -13.81 4.10 -2.23
N GLN A 282 -15.08 3.71 -2.38
CA GLN A 282 -15.46 2.30 -2.39
C GLN A 282 -14.84 1.53 -3.57
N ASP A 283 -14.80 2.14 -4.76
CA ASP A 283 -14.17 1.52 -5.93
C ASP A 283 -12.66 1.34 -5.76
N GLN A 284 -11.98 2.31 -5.11
CA GLN A 284 -10.55 2.26 -4.83
C GLN A 284 -10.19 1.23 -3.75
N ILE A 285 -10.96 1.18 -2.67
CA ILE A 285 -10.85 0.16 -1.61
C ILE A 285 -10.96 -1.23 -2.22
N MET A 286 -12.02 -1.49 -3.00
CA MET A 286 -12.25 -2.79 -3.62
C MET A 286 -11.09 -3.18 -4.55
N ARG A 287 -10.61 -2.27 -5.41
CA ARG A 287 -9.49 -2.54 -6.32
C ARG A 287 -8.20 -2.86 -5.57
N ARG A 288 -7.89 -2.12 -4.50
CA ARG A 288 -6.72 -2.36 -3.66
C ARG A 288 -6.79 -3.72 -2.98
N ASP A 289 -7.92 -4.05 -2.35
CA ASP A 289 -8.06 -5.31 -1.63
C ASP A 289 -7.95 -6.50 -2.59
N PHE A 290 -8.54 -6.38 -3.79
CA PHE A 290 -8.36 -7.39 -4.85
C PHE A 290 -6.90 -7.49 -5.30
N ARG A 291 -6.17 -6.37 -5.40
CA ARG A 291 -4.74 -6.39 -5.70
C ARG A 291 -3.93 -7.08 -4.60
N TYR A 292 -4.24 -6.84 -3.33
CA TYR A 292 -3.57 -7.52 -2.22
C TYR A 292 -3.82 -9.04 -2.24
N ILE A 293 -5.05 -9.47 -2.55
CA ILE A 293 -5.37 -10.89 -2.75
C ILE A 293 -4.59 -11.45 -3.94
N GLU A 294 -4.63 -10.78 -5.10
CA GLU A 294 -3.96 -11.20 -6.34
C GLU A 294 -2.46 -11.44 -6.12
N GLN A 295 -1.76 -10.55 -5.41
CA GLN A 295 -0.31 -10.64 -5.18
C GLN A 295 0.08 -11.50 -3.95
N SER A 296 -0.89 -12.00 -3.19
CA SER A 296 -0.67 -12.93 -2.07
C SER A 296 -0.64 -14.39 -2.54
N ASP A 297 0.02 -15.27 -1.79
CA ASP A 297 0.00 -16.72 -2.04
C ASP A 297 -1.19 -17.40 -1.33
N MET A 298 -1.76 -16.76 -0.29
CA MET A 298 -2.89 -17.27 0.48
C MET A 298 -3.74 -16.15 1.09
N VAL A 299 -4.97 -16.47 1.47
CA VAL A 299 -5.85 -15.59 2.27
C VAL A 299 -6.10 -16.21 3.64
N ILE A 300 -5.98 -15.38 4.68
CA ILE A 300 -6.31 -15.75 6.06
C ILE A 300 -7.52 -14.95 6.46
N ALA A 301 -8.65 -15.62 6.65
CA ALA A 301 -9.91 -15.01 7.03
C ALA A 301 -10.08 -15.10 8.56
N TYR A 302 -9.84 -13.98 9.25
CA TYR A 302 -9.93 -13.88 10.70
C TYR A 302 -11.34 -13.47 11.14
N ARG A 303 -12.02 -14.37 11.86
CA ARG A 303 -13.36 -14.16 12.43
C ARG A 303 -14.35 -13.51 11.45
N PRO A 304 -14.68 -14.15 10.32
CA PRO A 304 -15.56 -13.54 9.31
C PRO A 304 -16.94 -13.14 9.85
N ARG A 305 -17.42 -13.84 10.88
CA ARG A 305 -18.68 -13.62 11.59
C ARG A 305 -18.45 -13.08 13.01
N TYR A 306 -17.46 -12.20 13.18
CA TYR A 306 -17.11 -11.63 14.49
C TYR A 306 -18.37 -11.17 15.26
N GLY A 307 -18.58 -11.73 16.46
CA GLY A 307 -19.73 -11.39 17.30
C GLY A 307 -21.08 -11.76 16.69
N GLY A 308 -21.12 -12.79 15.83
CA GLY A 308 -22.33 -13.29 15.17
C GLY A 308 -22.71 -12.57 13.87
N THR A 309 -22.01 -11.50 13.49
CA THR A 309 -22.33 -10.68 12.30
C THR A 309 -21.37 -10.96 11.15
N LEU A 310 -21.88 -11.52 10.06
CA LEU A 310 -21.09 -11.82 8.87
C LEU A 310 -20.62 -10.53 8.16
N SER A 311 -19.31 -10.38 8.00
CA SER A 311 -18.71 -9.28 7.25
C SER A 311 -18.86 -9.50 5.74
N ARG A 312 -19.63 -8.61 5.09
CA ARG A 312 -19.79 -8.62 3.62
C ARG A 312 -18.46 -8.42 2.88
N GLY A 313 -17.52 -7.65 3.46
CA GLY A 313 -16.18 -7.46 2.90
C GLY A 313 -15.40 -8.77 2.89
N VAL A 314 -15.29 -9.41 4.05
CA VAL A 314 -14.62 -10.72 4.20
C VAL A 314 -15.27 -11.77 3.30
N PHE A 315 -16.60 -11.77 3.21
CA PHE A 315 -17.32 -12.66 2.31
C PHE A 315 -16.87 -12.52 0.85
N SER A 316 -16.83 -11.30 0.35
CA SER A 316 -16.37 -11.01 -1.02
C SER A 316 -14.91 -11.39 -1.23
N GLU A 317 -14.04 -11.10 -0.26
CA GLU A 317 -12.60 -11.36 -0.35
C GLU A 317 -12.29 -12.86 -0.40
N VAL A 318 -12.91 -13.65 0.47
CA VAL A 318 -12.77 -15.11 0.47
C VAL A 318 -13.28 -15.71 -0.84
N THR A 319 -14.44 -15.27 -1.31
CA THR A 319 -15.02 -15.74 -2.58
C THR A 319 -14.06 -15.51 -3.75
N ILE A 320 -13.43 -14.34 -3.81
CA ILE A 320 -12.46 -14.00 -4.85
C ILE A 320 -11.19 -14.85 -4.73
N ALA A 321 -10.69 -15.05 -3.52
CA ALA A 321 -9.52 -15.88 -3.28
C ALA A 321 -9.74 -17.33 -3.76
N VAL A 322 -10.90 -17.91 -3.43
CA VAL A 322 -11.32 -19.23 -3.89
C VAL A 322 -11.41 -19.28 -5.42
N ASN A 323 -12.04 -18.29 -6.05
CA ASN A 323 -12.15 -18.21 -7.52
C ASN A 323 -10.78 -18.05 -8.22
N MET A 324 -9.79 -17.48 -7.54
CA MET A 324 -8.39 -17.40 -8.01
C MET A 324 -7.60 -18.70 -7.75
N GLY A 325 -8.19 -19.71 -7.13
CA GLY A 325 -7.52 -20.95 -6.75
C GLY A 325 -6.50 -20.78 -5.63
N LYS A 326 -6.63 -19.72 -4.81
CA LYS A 326 -5.72 -19.46 -3.70
C LYS A 326 -6.17 -20.21 -2.44
N PRO A 327 -5.24 -20.76 -1.65
CA PRO A 327 -5.55 -21.29 -0.34
C PRO A 327 -6.19 -20.27 0.58
N VAL A 328 -7.30 -20.66 1.21
CA VAL A 328 -8.02 -19.85 2.21
C VAL A 328 -8.08 -20.61 3.52
N TYR A 329 -7.54 -20.01 4.57
CA TYR A 329 -7.57 -20.54 5.93
C TYR A 329 -8.46 -19.65 6.79
N VAL A 330 -9.44 -20.25 7.47
CA VAL A 330 -10.46 -19.50 8.22
C VAL A 330 -10.30 -19.76 9.71
N TYR A 331 -10.14 -18.70 10.49
CA TYR A 331 -10.30 -18.76 11.95
C TYR A 331 -11.74 -18.45 12.32
N TRP A 332 -12.44 -19.45 12.87
CA TRP A 332 -13.85 -19.41 13.25
C TRP A 332 -14.04 -19.95 14.67
N PRO A 333 -13.91 -19.09 15.70
CA PRO A 333 -14.12 -19.52 17.08
C PRO A 333 -15.61 -19.83 17.33
N PRO A 334 -15.94 -20.70 18.31
CA PRO A 334 -17.33 -21.05 18.64
C PRO A 334 -18.22 -19.83 18.99
N GLU A 335 -17.61 -18.76 19.49
CA GLU A 335 -18.26 -17.49 19.80
C GLU A 335 -18.90 -16.79 18.58
N ASP A 336 -18.41 -17.09 17.38
CA ASP A 336 -18.90 -16.51 16.13
C ASP A 336 -20.04 -17.33 15.49
N GLY A 337 -20.50 -18.38 16.16
CA GLY A 337 -21.61 -19.23 15.76
C GLY A 337 -21.18 -20.61 15.26
N ASP A 338 -22.15 -21.43 14.89
CA ASP A 338 -21.89 -22.78 14.40
C ASP A 338 -21.18 -22.74 13.03
N ILE A 339 -20.07 -23.47 12.93
CA ILE A 339 -19.29 -23.62 11.69
C ILE A 339 -20.12 -24.28 10.58
N ALA A 340 -21.13 -25.09 10.93
CA ALA A 340 -22.05 -25.68 9.95
C ALA A 340 -22.88 -24.61 9.21
N GLU A 341 -23.05 -23.41 9.77
CA GLU A 341 -23.74 -22.29 9.14
C GLU A 341 -22.81 -21.38 8.34
N ASN A 342 -21.54 -21.76 8.16
CA ASN A 342 -20.60 -20.88 7.48
C ASN A 342 -20.99 -20.74 5.98
N PRO A 343 -20.87 -19.53 5.41
CA PRO A 343 -21.31 -19.26 4.04
C PRO A 343 -20.23 -19.56 2.99
N PHE A 344 -19.07 -20.07 3.40
CA PHE A 344 -17.90 -20.22 2.55
C PHE A 344 -17.84 -21.62 1.96
N GLU A 345 -17.91 -21.71 0.64
CA GLU A 345 -17.67 -22.96 -0.07
C GLU A 345 -16.20 -23.03 -0.49
N TYR A 346 -15.60 -24.22 -0.46
CA TYR A 346 -14.26 -24.53 -0.99
C TYR A 346 -13.07 -23.81 -0.34
N VAL A 347 -13.20 -23.34 0.91
CA VAL A 347 -12.02 -22.93 1.68
C VAL A 347 -11.19 -24.17 2.06
N HIS A 348 -9.90 -23.96 2.31
CA HIS A 348 -8.96 -25.08 2.46
C HIS A 348 -9.06 -25.72 3.84
N GLU A 349 -9.12 -24.91 4.90
CA GLU A 349 -9.19 -25.41 6.28
C GLU A 349 -9.81 -24.38 7.22
N TYR A 350 -10.50 -24.87 8.25
CA TYR A 350 -11.07 -24.07 9.33
C TYR A 350 -10.37 -24.41 10.65
N PHE A 351 -10.19 -23.39 11.48
CA PHE A 351 -9.58 -23.50 12.80
C PHE A 351 -10.49 -22.85 13.83
N SER A 352 -10.79 -23.56 14.92
CA SER A 352 -11.53 -23.00 16.06
C SER A 352 -10.64 -22.30 17.08
N ASP A 353 -9.32 -22.52 16.99
CA ASP A 353 -8.31 -21.91 17.86
C ASP A 353 -7.24 -21.17 17.04
N ALA A 354 -6.85 -19.99 17.51
CA ALA A 354 -5.89 -19.14 16.80
C ALA A 354 -4.45 -19.66 16.89
N GLU A 355 -4.08 -20.37 17.97
CA GLU A 355 -2.76 -21.01 18.08
C GLU A 355 -2.62 -22.16 17.10
N GLU A 356 -3.67 -22.95 16.92
CA GLU A 356 -3.70 -24.04 15.93
C GLU A 356 -3.45 -23.52 14.52
N LEU A 357 -4.16 -22.46 14.10
CA LEU A 357 -3.95 -21.82 12.80
C LEU A 357 -2.51 -21.30 12.66
N LEU A 358 -1.99 -20.59 13.66
CA LEU A 358 -0.63 -20.05 13.61
C LEU A 358 0.43 -21.16 13.61
N GLY A 359 0.20 -22.25 14.35
CA GLY A 359 1.04 -23.44 14.35
C GLY A 359 1.05 -24.15 13.00
N PHE A 360 -0.13 -24.32 12.40
CA PHE A 360 -0.27 -24.86 11.05
C PHE A 360 0.53 -24.03 10.04
N LEU A 361 0.35 -22.70 10.03
CA LEU A 361 1.07 -21.83 9.10
C LEU A 361 2.59 -21.89 9.28
N ARG A 362 3.11 -21.97 10.53
CA ARG A 362 4.54 -22.16 10.79
C ARG A 362 5.08 -23.47 10.21
N SER A 363 4.30 -24.55 10.31
CA SER A 363 4.69 -25.85 9.76
C SER A 363 4.77 -25.83 8.23
N GLN A 364 3.84 -25.13 7.57
CA GLN A 364 3.84 -24.96 6.13
C GLN A 364 5.06 -24.16 5.64
N VAL A 365 5.41 -23.09 6.36
CA VAL A 365 6.59 -22.26 6.02
C VAL A 365 7.90 -23.01 6.23
N SER A 366 8.00 -23.88 7.24
CA SER A 366 9.23 -24.62 7.54
C SER A 366 9.53 -25.75 6.53
N THR A 367 8.55 -26.12 5.72
CA THR A 367 8.63 -27.26 4.79
C THR A 367 8.96 -26.81 3.35
N GLN A 368 8.97 -25.50 3.09
CA GLN A 368 9.34 -24.87 1.80
C GLN A 368 10.75 -24.27 1.86
#